data_AF-A0A3L7AK64-F1
#
_entry.id   AF-A0A3L7AK64-F1
#
_cell.length_a   1.000
_cell.length_b   1.000
_cell.length_c   1.000
_cell.angle_alpha   90.00
_cell.angle_beta   90.00
_cell.angle_gamma   90.00
#
_symmetry.space_group_name_H-M   'P 1'
#
loop_
_entity.id
_entity.type
_entity.pdbx_description
1 polymer ?
#
loop_
_entity_poly.entity_id
_entity_poly.type
_entity_poly.pdbx_seq_one_letter_code
_entity_poly.pdbx_strand_id
1 'polypeptide(L)'
;MKAMRSGEAGYARALKAFATIGVIGAGLMLAGCQTDGLSGGGGALAFDRIEGPPPQSFDRLVTQLSSAADARRVEVVSRQQDAPYRVKGYLSAHQEGGRTSVAYVWDIYGRDRERVARVSGEETVSAAKGSDPWAACTDACLAKIAESTMAGLSEALGGPAAPAAAAIAAAAPVAPERSASLGLQGERGAALGYAAH
;
A
#
# COMPACT_ATOMS: atom_id res chain seq x y z
N MET A 1 -30.41 -44.62 5.63
CA MET A 1 -30.78 -43.46 6.47
C MET A 1 -29.88 -42.32 6.03
N LYS A 2 -30.28 -41.41 5.14
CA LYS A 2 -31.34 -40.38 5.17
C LYS A 2 -30.63 -39.01 5.19
N ALA A 3 -30.73 -38.36 4.04
CA ALA A 3 -30.42 -36.95 3.82
C ALA A 3 -31.43 -36.03 4.54
N MET A 4 -31.17 -34.72 4.40
CA MET A 4 -31.99 -33.55 4.77
C MET A 4 -31.89 -33.11 6.23
N ARG A 5 -31.21 -31.98 6.47
CA ARG A 5 -31.70 -30.59 6.34
C ARG A 5 -32.74 -30.27 7.41
N SER A 6 -32.28 -29.56 8.43
CA SER A 6 -33.06 -28.67 9.30
C SER A 6 -32.40 -27.30 9.12
N GLY A 7 -33.07 -26.28 8.62
CA GLY A 7 -34.20 -25.57 9.24
C GLY A 7 -33.67 -24.17 9.60
N GLU A 8 -33.62 -23.25 8.64
CA GLU A 8 -34.49 -22.07 8.55
C GLU A 8 -34.30 -21.05 9.70
N ALA A 9 -33.70 -19.90 9.37
CA ALA A 9 -33.99 -18.64 10.02
C ALA A 9 -34.07 -17.56 8.92
N GLY A 10 -35.31 -17.23 8.56
CA GLY A 10 -35.63 -16.21 7.58
C GLY A 10 -35.16 -14.84 8.02
N TYR A 11 -34.48 -14.13 7.13
CA TYR A 11 -34.33 -12.69 7.21
C TYR A 11 -35.39 -12.04 6.33
N ALA A 12 -36.60 -11.99 6.86
CA ALA A 12 -37.60 -11.03 6.43
C ALA A 12 -37.15 -9.64 6.89
N ARG A 13 -36.57 -8.85 5.98
CA ARG A 13 -36.54 -7.40 6.13
C ARG A 13 -37.40 -6.78 5.04
N ALA A 14 -38.68 -6.67 5.40
CA ALA A 14 -39.57 -5.70 4.83
C ALA A 14 -38.98 -4.29 5.07
N LEU A 15 -38.63 -3.59 3.99
CA LEU A 15 -38.73 -2.14 3.97
C LEU A 15 -39.50 -1.73 2.73
N LYS A 16 -40.64 -1.11 3.03
CA LYS A 16 -41.68 -0.65 2.13
C LYS A 16 -41.15 0.45 1.20
N ALA A 17 -41.57 0.33 -0.06
CA ALA A 17 -42.05 1.38 -0.97
C ALA A 17 -41.73 2.82 -0.60
N PHE A 18 -41.13 3.58 -1.53
CA PHE A 18 -41.69 4.83 -2.07
C PHE A 18 -40.92 5.18 -3.35
N ALA A 19 -41.40 4.64 -4.47
CA ALA A 19 -40.99 5.06 -5.81
C ALA A 19 -42.13 5.89 -6.42
N THR A 20 -41.72 6.98 -7.07
CA THR A 20 -42.44 7.78 -8.09
C THR A 20 -43.67 8.59 -7.64
N ILE A 21 -43.54 9.92 -7.63
CA ILE A 21 -44.09 10.85 -8.65
C ILE A 21 -43.83 12.28 -8.14
N GLY A 22 -43.10 13.07 -8.92
CA GLY A 22 -42.83 14.48 -8.65
C GLY A 22 -43.99 15.40 -9.00
N VAL A 23 -43.86 16.70 -8.65
CA VAL A 23 -44.17 17.90 -9.45
C VAL A 23 -44.27 19.14 -8.53
N ILE A 24 -43.37 20.09 -8.81
CA ILE A 24 -43.49 21.57 -8.74
C ILE A 24 -43.72 22.23 -7.37
N GLY A 25 -42.67 22.92 -6.91
CA GLY A 25 -42.76 23.98 -5.91
C GLY A 25 -41.56 24.90 -6.01
N ALA A 26 -41.75 26.05 -6.67
CA ALA A 26 -40.77 27.12 -6.78
C ALA A 26 -40.42 27.69 -5.40
N GLY A 27 -39.12 27.79 -5.12
CA GLY A 27 -38.58 28.47 -3.95
C GLY A 27 -37.10 28.73 -4.12
N LEU A 28 -36.76 29.94 -4.58
CA LEU A 28 -35.43 30.50 -4.38
C LEU A 28 -35.20 30.60 -2.87
N MET A 29 -34.42 29.68 -2.32
CA MET A 29 -33.75 29.89 -1.06
C MET A 29 -32.26 29.71 -1.30
N LEU A 30 -31.54 30.82 -1.13
CA LEU A 30 -30.12 30.85 -0.83
C LEU A 30 -29.91 30.13 0.51
N ALA A 31 -29.98 28.80 0.47
CA ALA A 31 -29.56 27.95 1.57
C ALA A 31 -28.04 27.86 1.47
N GLY A 32 -27.40 28.22 2.58
CA GLY A 32 -25.97 28.46 2.68
C GLY A 32 -25.12 27.33 2.12
N CYS A 33 -23.87 27.69 1.88
CA CYS A 33 -22.76 26.77 1.77
C CYS A 33 -22.92 25.62 2.78
N GLN A 34 -23.50 24.51 2.34
CA GLN A 34 -23.03 23.20 2.74
C GLN A 34 -21.69 23.02 2.03
N THR A 35 -20.72 23.85 2.40
CA THR A 35 -19.35 23.39 2.61
C THR A 35 -19.39 22.64 3.95
N ASP A 36 -20.30 21.67 4.06
CA ASP A 36 -19.91 20.39 4.64
C ASP A 36 -18.65 20.09 3.89
N GLY A 37 -17.52 20.24 4.57
CA GLY A 37 -16.23 19.93 4.00
C GLY A 37 -16.35 18.52 3.47
N LEU A 38 -16.58 18.41 2.17
CA LEU A 38 -15.99 17.39 1.33
C LEU A 38 -14.48 17.71 1.30
N SER A 39 -13.88 17.78 2.50
CA SER A 39 -12.57 17.24 2.79
C SER A 39 -12.67 15.80 2.31
N GLY A 40 -12.33 15.60 1.05
CA GLY A 40 -12.79 14.49 0.24
C GLY A 40 -12.41 13.14 0.87
N GLY A 41 -13.41 12.44 1.40
CA GLY A 41 -13.42 10.99 1.64
C GLY A 41 -12.51 10.43 2.75
N GLY A 42 -11.36 11.03 3.03
CA GLY A 42 -10.40 10.51 4.01
C GLY A 42 -10.24 11.44 5.19
N GLY A 43 -10.66 10.99 6.37
CA GLY A 43 -10.33 11.69 7.63
C GLY A 43 -8.81 11.86 7.82
N ALA A 44 -8.43 12.68 8.80
CA ALA A 44 -7.03 12.96 9.13
C ALA A 44 -6.17 11.67 9.20
N LEU A 45 -4.97 11.74 8.65
CA LEU A 45 -4.02 10.62 8.66
C LEU A 45 -2.73 10.98 9.39
N ALA A 46 -2.09 9.99 9.99
CA ALA A 46 -0.78 10.13 10.61
C ALA A 46 0.21 9.11 10.05
N PHE A 47 1.42 9.55 9.70
CA PHE A 47 2.52 8.65 9.36
C PHE A 47 3.14 8.07 10.64
N ASP A 48 2.78 6.83 10.94
CA ASP A 48 3.19 6.09 12.12
C ASP A 48 4.63 5.58 12.02
N ARG A 49 5.06 5.19 10.82
CA ARG A 49 6.44 4.80 10.56
C ARG A 49 6.76 4.90 9.07
N ILE A 50 8.00 5.20 8.75
CA ILE A 50 8.57 5.05 7.41
C ILE A 50 9.91 4.35 7.58
N GLU A 51 10.06 3.16 7.00
CA GLU A 51 11.24 2.30 7.08
C GLU A 51 11.90 2.18 5.70
N GLY A 52 13.23 2.07 5.68
CA GLY A 52 13.99 1.81 4.46
C GLY A 52 14.93 2.95 4.00
N PRO A 53 14.45 4.20 3.82
CA PRO A 53 15.32 5.30 3.43
C PRO A 53 16.39 5.59 4.50
N PRO A 54 17.65 5.86 4.11
CA PRO A 54 18.64 6.39 5.04
C PRO A 54 18.22 7.78 5.55
N PRO A 55 18.76 8.26 6.68
CA PRO A 55 18.29 9.49 7.34
C PRO A 55 18.16 10.69 6.39
N GLN A 56 19.17 10.93 5.55
CA GLN A 56 19.17 12.06 4.61
C GLN A 56 18.03 11.98 3.57
N SER A 57 17.75 10.79 3.04
CA SER A 57 16.67 10.59 2.08
C SER A 57 15.30 10.56 2.76
N PHE A 58 15.24 10.10 4.02
CA PHE A 58 14.03 10.15 4.85
C PHE A 58 13.59 11.60 5.08
N ASP A 59 14.47 12.49 5.53
CA ASP A 59 14.11 13.89 5.82
C ASP A 59 13.59 14.63 4.57
N ARG A 60 14.24 14.38 3.43
CA ARG A 60 13.82 14.91 2.13
C ARG A 60 12.46 14.35 1.71
N LEU A 61 12.25 13.04 1.86
CA LEU A 61 10.97 12.40 1.56
C LEU A 61 9.83 12.97 2.44
N VAL A 62 10.05 13.14 3.73
CA VAL A 62 9.05 13.73 4.64
C VAL A 62 8.70 15.16 4.25
N THR A 63 9.69 15.94 3.82
CA THR A 63 9.48 17.30 3.30
C THR A 63 8.59 17.27 2.05
N GLN A 64 8.89 16.38 1.10
CA GLN A 64 8.10 16.22 -0.13
C GLN A 64 6.68 15.72 0.16
N LEU A 65 6.52 14.76 1.08
CA LEU A 65 5.21 14.26 1.52
C LEU A 65 4.36 15.38 2.15
N SER A 66 4.96 16.21 2.99
CA SER A 66 4.27 17.34 3.63
C SER A 66 3.80 18.37 2.58
N SER A 67 4.68 18.70 1.62
CA SER A 67 4.35 19.59 0.51
C SER A 67 3.22 19.03 -0.38
N ALA A 68 3.27 17.74 -0.70
CA ALA A 68 2.26 17.08 -1.52
C ALA A 68 0.90 16.96 -0.79
N ALA A 69 0.92 16.76 0.52
CA ALA A 69 -0.27 16.72 1.35
C ALA A 69 -0.98 18.08 1.37
N ASP A 70 -0.24 19.17 1.57
CA ASP A 70 -0.76 20.53 1.55
C ASP A 70 -1.40 20.87 0.20
N ALA A 71 -0.68 20.58 -0.90
CA ALA A 71 -1.17 20.81 -2.27
C ALA A 71 -2.48 20.07 -2.59
N ARG A 72 -2.70 18.90 -1.98
CA ARG A 72 -3.90 18.06 -2.17
C ARG A 72 -4.94 18.22 -1.08
N ARG A 73 -4.70 19.10 -0.10
CA ARG A 73 -5.55 19.28 1.10
C ARG A 73 -5.80 17.97 1.86
N VAL A 74 -4.79 17.10 1.92
CA VAL A 74 -4.82 15.90 2.76
C VAL A 74 -4.42 16.32 4.17
N GLU A 75 -5.30 16.10 5.14
CA GLU A 75 -5.02 16.44 6.53
C GLU A 75 -4.03 15.43 7.13
N VAL A 76 -2.78 15.85 7.29
CA VAL A 76 -1.72 15.05 7.94
C VAL A 76 -1.46 15.62 9.33
N VAL A 77 -1.68 14.80 10.34
CA VAL A 77 -1.46 15.16 11.75
C VAL A 77 -0.19 14.51 12.29
N SER A 78 0.32 15.07 13.40
CA SER A 78 1.47 14.49 14.08
C SER A 78 1.18 13.05 14.52
N ARG A 79 2.19 12.18 14.47
CA ARG A 79 2.11 10.78 14.90
C ARG A 79 1.53 10.61 16.31
N GLN A 80 1.77 11.56 17.20
CA GLN A 80 1.32 11.53 18.58
C GLN A 80 -0.17 11.87 18.75
N GLN A 81 -0.81 12.46 17.74
CA GLN A 81 -2.23 12.79 17.79
C GLN A 81 -3.10 11.56 17.47
N ASP A 82 -4.37 11.63 17.88
CA ASP A 82 -5.36 10.61 17.54
C ASP A 82 -5.84 10.82 16.10
N ALA A 83 -5.22 10.11 15.16
CA ALA A 83 -5.66 10.07 13.77
C ALA A 83 -6.54 8.84 13.52
N PRO A 84 -7.71 8.97 12.86
CA PRO A 84 -8.55 7.83 12.48
C PRO A 84 -7.82 6.85 11.55
N TYR A 85 -6.85 7.33 10.78
CA TYR A 85 -6.01 6.51 9.91
C TYR A 85 -4.53 6.64 10.26
N ARG A 86 -3.85 5.51 10.39
CA ARG A 86 -2.40 5.44 10.63
C ARG A 86 -1.71 4.72 9.50
N VAL A 87 -0.67 5.35 8.95
CA VAL A 87 0.04 4.86 7.77
C VAL A 87 1.42 4.34 8.17
N LYS A 88 1.77 3.14 7.72
CA LYS A 88 3.10 2.54 7.85
C LYS A 88 3.71 2.38 6.47
N GLY A 89 4.88 2.99 6.26
CA GLY A 89 5.60 3.02 5.00
C GLY A 89 6.83 2.13 5.00
N TYR A 90 7.04 1.46 3.88
CA TYR A 90 8.22 0.65 3.57
C TYR A 90 8.73 1.05 2.19
N LEU A 91 9.99 1.47 2.09
CA LEU A 91 10.60 1.83 0.81
C LEU A 91 11.93 1.10 0.63
N SER A 92 12.22 0.73 -0.61
CA SER A 92 13.51 0.14 -0.98
C SER A 92 13.99 0.78 -2.27
N ALA A 93 15.29 1.07 -2.33
CA ALA A 93 15.93 1.57 -3.54
C ALA A 93 16.97 0.55 -4.02
N HIS A 94 16.95 0.24 -5.32
CA HIS A 94 17.89 -0.70 -5.94
C HIS A 94 18.26 -0.24 -7.34
N GLN A 95 19.45 -0.65 -7.80
CA GLN A 95 19.89 -0.39 -9.16
C GLN A 95 19.58 -1.58 -10.07
N GLU A 96 19.01 -1.29 -11.24
CA GLU A 96 18.76 -2.27 -12.29
C GLU A 96 19.08 -1.66 -13.66
N GLY A 97 20.02 -2.27 -14.39
CA GLY A 97 20.26 -1.92 -15.79
C GLY A 97 20.62 -0.44 -16.06
N GLY A 98 21.37 0.22 -15.17
CA GLY A 98 21.69 1.66 -15.32
C GLY A 98 20.53 2.59 -14.95
N ARG A 99 19.56 2.09 -14.20
CA ARG A 99 18.49 2.86 -13.59
C ARG A 99 18.47 2.58 -12.10
N THR A 100 18.00 3.54 -11.34
CA THR A 100 17.65 3.36 -9.93
C THR A 100 16.14 3.27 -9.86
N SER A 101 15.64 2.19 -9.26
CA SER A 101 14.22 2.01 -8.94
C SER A 101 14.02 2.16 -7.43
N VAL A 102 12.98 2.89 -7.04
CA VAL A 102 12.52 3.05 -5.67
C VAL A 102 11.11 2.50 -5.57
N ALA A 103 10.99 1.29 -5.02
CA ALA A 103 9.71 0.67 -4.71
C ALA A 103 9.22 1.12 -3.33
N TYR A 104 7.91 1.34 -3.20
CA TYR A 104 7.29 1.78 -1.95
C TYR A 104 5.94 1.10 -1.71
N VAL A 105 5.66 0.86 -0.43
CA VAL A 105 4.39 0.33 0.07
C VAL A 105 3.96 1.12 1.30
N TRP A 106 2.71 1.53 1.32
CA TRP A 106 2.03 2.21 2.42
C TRP A 106 0.85 1.35 2.87
N ASP A 107 0.92 0.82 4.08
CA ASP A 107 -0.19 0.14 4.72
C ASP A 107 -0.98 1.13 5.57
N ILE A 108 -2.30 1.21 5.34
CA ILE A 108 -3.20 2.12 6.03
C ILE A 108 -4.03 1.31 7.03
N TYR A 109 -3.96 1.71 8.30
CA TYR A 109 -4.66 1.10 9.41
C TYR A 109 -5.77 2.01 9.92
N GLY A 110 -6.95 1.44 10.14
CA GLY A 110 -8.06 2.13 10.82
C GLY A 110 -7.92 2.10 12.35
N ARG A 111 -8.92 2.65 13.05
CA ARG A 111 -8.94 2.73 14.52
C ARG A 111 -8.83 1.37 15.23
N ASP A 112 -9.41 0.33 14.65
CA ASP A 112 -9.39 -1.03 15.20
C ASP A 112 -8.06 -1.77 14.96
N ARG A 113 -7.06 -1.08 14.40
CA ARG A 113 -5.77 -1.63 13.96
C ARG A 113 -5.89 -2.70 12.86
N GLU A 114 -7.05 -2.77 12.21
CA GLU A 114 -7.18 -3.51 10.96
C GLU A 114 -6.57 -2.72 9.80
N ARG A 115 -5.96 -3.43 8.86
CA ARG A 115 -5.48 -2.81 7.63
C ARG A 115 -6.66 -2.60 6.69
N VAL A 116 -7.02 -1.34 6.47
CA VAL A 116 -8.16 -0.94 5.65
C VAL A 116 -7.78 -0.75 4.18
N ALA A 117 -6.53 -0.42 3.91
CA ALA A 117 -6.04 -0.26 2.54
C ALA A 117 -4.52 -0.47 2.45
N ARG A 118 -4.05 -0.65 1.22
CA ARG A 118 -2.63 -0.65 0.87
C ARG A 118 -2.45 0.15 -0.42
N VAL A 119 -1.48 1.06 -0.41
CA VAL A 119 -1.03 1.81 -1.58
C VAL A 119 0.41 1.38 -1.86
N SER A 120 0.74 1.13 -3.12
CA SER A 120 2.10 0.76 -3.51
C SER A 120 2.45 1.32 -4.88
N GLY A 121 3.72 1.51 -5.14
CA GLY A 121 4.20 1.95 -6.43
C GLY A 121 5.71 1.84 -6.55
N GLU A 122 6.22 2.28 -7.69
CA GLU A 122 7.63 2.27 -8.02
C GLU A 122 7.97 3.53 -8.82
N GLU A 123 9.05 4.22 -8.47
CA GLU A 123 9.59 5.32 -9.26
C GLU A 123 10.97 4.94 -9.79
N THR A 124 11.20 5.13 -11.09
CA THR A 124 12.47 4.84 -11.74
C THR A 124 13.14 6.10 -12.26
N VAL A 125 14.44 6.26 -11.98
CA VAL A 125 15.28 7.34 -12.51
C VAL A 125 16.53 6.79 -13.19
N SER A 126 16.98 7.46 -14.24
CA SER A 126 18.26 7.15 -14.87
C SER A 126 19.42 7.44 -13.91
N ALA A 127 20.36 6.50 -13.80
CA ALA A 127 21.49 6.63 -12.88
C ALA A 127 22.75 5.96 -13.44
N ALA A 128 23.93 6.49 -13.11
CA ALA A 128 25.16 5.79 -13.46
C ALA A 128 25.24 4.43 -12.75
N LYS A 129 25.71 3.41 -13.46
CA LYS A 129 25.86 2.05 -12.92
C LYS A 129 26.82 2.05 -11.73
N GLY A 130 26.42 1.42 -10.63
CA GLY A 130 27.18 1.33 -9.39
C GLY A 130 27.05 2.56 -8.47
N SER A 131 26.16 3.50 -8.77
CA SER A 131 25.86 4.60 -7.84
C SER A 131 25.06 4.11 -6.64
N ASP A 132 25.15 4.81 -5.52
CA ASP A 132 24.23 4.58 -4.41
C ASP A 132 22.78 4.89 -4.87
N PRO A 133 21.83 3.95 -4.72
CA PRO A 133 20.48 4.13 -5.25
C PRO A 133 19.71 5.25 -4.51
N TRP A 134 19.96 5.47 -3.22
CA TRP A 134 19.32 6.56 -2.49
C TRP A 134 19.90 7.94 -2.86
N ALA A 135 21.19 8.01 -3.18
CA ALA A 135 21.83 9.22 -3.69
C ALA A 135 21.37 9.56 -5.12
N ALA A 136 21.08 8.55 -5.95
CA ALA A 136 20.58 8.74 -7.31
C ALA A 136 19.13 9.25 -7.34
N CYS A 137 18.32 8.99 -6.31
CA CYS A 137 16.96 9.54 -6.19
C CYS A 137 17.02 11.01 -5.72
N THR A 138 16.97 11.91 -6.70
CA THR A 138 16.96 13.37 -6.53
C THR A 138 15.66 13.89 -5.89
N ASP A 139 15.55 15.20 -5.64
CA ASP A 139 14.36 15.77 -5.01
C ASP A 139 13.14 15.60 -5.92
N ALA A 140 13.33 15.68 -7.23
CA ALA A 140 12.28 15.42 -8.21
C ALA A 140 11.79 13.96 -8.16
N CYS A 141 12.68 12.99 -7.93
CA CYS A 141 12.31 11.58 -7.73
C CYS A 141 11.43 11.43 -6.48
N LEU A 142 11.86 11.98 -5.35
CA LEU A 142 11.11 11.92 -4.08
C LEU A 142 9.79 12.70 -4.15
N ALA A 143 9.75 13.83 -4.86
CA ALA A 143 8.55 14.61 -5.09
C ALA A 143 7.49 13.79 -5.84
N LYS A 144 7.86 13.09 -6.90
CA LYS A 144 6.94 12.19 -7.62
C LYS A 144 6.42 11.05 -6.77
N ILE A 145 7.29 10.45 -5.94
CA ILE A 145 6.87 9.41 -4.98
C ILE A 145 5.85 10.00 -4.00
N ALA A 146 6.09 11.20 -3.48
CA ALA A 146 5.18 11.89 -2.57
C ALA A 146 3.84 12.24 -3.23
N GLU A 147 3.86 12.77 -4.45
CA GLU A 147 2.66 13.08 -5.24
C GLU A 147 1.82 11.84 -5.51
N SER A 148 2.46 10.75 -5.92
CA SER A 148 1.81 9.46 -6.19
C SER A 148 1.26 8.84 -4.91
N THR A 149 2.00 8.96 -3.80
CA THR A 149 1.57 8.50 -2.48
C THR A 149 0.31 9.22 -2.04
N MET A 150 0.28 10.56 -2.10
CA MET A 150 -0.89 11.33 -1.67
C MET A 150 -2.10 11.10 -2.58
N ALA A 151 -1.88 10.94 -3.89
CA ALA A 151 -2.93 10.53 -4.81
C ALA A 151 -3.51 9.17 -4.40
N GLY A 152 -2.67 8.15 -4.22
CA GLY A 152 -3.10 6.81 -3.82
C GLY A 152 -3.77 6.78 -2.45
N LEU A 153 -3.31 7.57 -1.48
CA LEU A 153 -3.95 7.69 -0.16
C LEU A 153 -5.35 8.31 -0.27
N SER A 154 -5.50 9.38 -1.06
CA SER A 154 -6.81 10.02 -1.27
C SER A 154 -7.81 9.08 -1.97
N GLU A 155 -7.33 8.27 -2.92
CA GLU A 155 -8.15 7.28 -3.61
C GLU A 155 -8.53 6.11 -2.69
N ALA A 156 -7.55 5.57 -1.95
CA ALA A 156 -7.75 4.46 -1.04
C ALA A 156 -8.72 4.78 0.11
N LEU A 157 -8.73 6.03 0.57
CA LEU A 157 -9.63 6.49 1.63
C LEU A 157 -10.97 7.01 1.10
N GLY A 158 -11.04 7.42 -0.17
CA GLY A 158 -12.28 7.87 -0.82
C GLY A 158 -13.14 6.77 -1.44
N GLY A 159 -12.60 5.56 -1.65
CA GLY A 159 -13.32 4.40 -2.19
C GLY A 159 -13.93 3.48 -1.11
N PRO A 160 -14.91 2.62 -1.46
CA PRO A 160 -15.39 1.59 -0.53
C PRO A 160 -14.24 0.63 -0.21
N ALA A 161 -14.01 0.39 1.09
CA ALA A 161 -12.94 -0.45 1.61
C ALA A 161 -12.85 -1.79 0.84
N ALA A 162 -11.79 -1.96 0.05
CA ALA A 162 -11.54 -3.20 -0.67
C ALA A 162 -11.15 -4.30 0.34
N PRO A 163 -11.75 -5.50 0.28
CA PRO A 163 -11.48 -6.55 1.26
C PRO A 163 -10.01 -7.01 1.20
N ALA A 164 -9.33 -6.92 2.34
CA ALA A 164 -7.90 -7.17 2.56
C ALA A 164 -7.41 -8.63 2.34
N ALA A 165 -8.17 -9.49 1.63
CA ALA A 165 -7.87 -10.92 1.51
C ALA A 165 -7.10 -11.32 0.22
N ALA A 166 -6.98 -10.46 -0.79
CA ALA A 166 -6.33 -10.83 -2.07
C ALA A 166 -4.81 -10.62 -2.11
N ALA A 167 -4.21 -9.89 -1.14
CA ALA A 167 -2.80 -9.46 -1.21
C ALA A 167 -1.81 -10.33 -0.41
N ILE A 168 -2.20 -11.56 0.00
CA ILE A 168 -1.28 -12.51 0.63
C ILE A 168 -0.60 -13.42 -0.42
N ALA A 169 -1.04 -13.39 -1.68
CA ALA A 169 -0.51 -14.26 -2.74
C ALA A 169 0.55 -13.61 -3.66
N ALA A 170 0.76 -12.29 -3.59
CA ALA A 170 1.75 -11.60 -4.42
C ALA A 170 3.12 -11.42 -3.74
N ALA A 171 3.24 -11.78 -2.46
CA ALA A 171 4.54 -11.96 -1.80
C ALA A 171 5.00 -13.40 -2.05
N ALA A 172 5.36 -13.70 -3.30
CA ALA A 172 6.08 -14.93 -3.59
C ALA A 172 7.37 -14.95 -2.76
N PRO A 173 7.71 -16.06 -2.09
CA PRO A 173 8.97 -16.19 -1.39
C PRO A 173 10.09 -16.12 -2.44
N VAL A 174 10.88 -15.05 -2.39
CA VAL A 174 12.15 -15.01 -3.12
C VAL A 174 12.94 -16.22 -2.64
N ALA A 175 13.26 -17.12 -3.56
CA ALA A 175 13.98 -18.35 -3.29
C ALA A 175 15.27 -18.03 -2.50
N PRO A 176 15.63 -18.80 -1.46
CA PRO A 176 16.99 -18.76 -0.99
C PRO A 176 17.87 -19.30 -2.11
N GLU A 177 18.60 -18.40 -2.77
CA GLU A 177 19.77 -18.73 -3.57
C GLU A 177 20.64 -19.64 -2.71
N ARG A 178 20.64 -20.94 -3.05
CA ARG A 178 21.50 -21.92 -2.41
C ARG A 178 22.92 -21.54 -2.78
N SER A 179 23.53 -20.82 -1.86
CA SER A 179 24.94 -20.46 -1.84
C SER A 179 25.78 -21.62 -2.35
N ALA A 180 26.55 -21.34 -3.38
CA ALA A 180 27.77 -22.06 -3.63
C ALA A 180 28.68 -21.85 -2.42
N SER A 181 28.79 -22.85 -1.56
CA SER A 181 29.88 -22.98 -0.60
C SER A 181 30.52 -24.35 -0.79
N LEU A 182 31.56 -24.31 -1.62
CA LEU A 182 32.84 -25.00 -1.48
C LEU A 182 32.95 -26.07 -0.38
N GLY A 183 33.32 -27.30 -0.79
CA GLY A 183 34.35 -28.05 -0.08
C GLY A 183 33.96 -29.35 0.62
N LEU A 184 34.61 -30.41 0.13
CA LEU A 184 35.16 -31.55 0.86
C LEU A 184 34.31 -32.83 1.02
N GLN A 185 35.03 -33.94 0.82
CA GLN A 185 34.74 -35.35 1.13
C GLN A 185 33.91 -36.07 0.05
N GLY A 186 34.46 -36.97 -0.75
CA GLY A 186 35.48 -37.96 -0.43
C GLY A 186 34.80 -39.32 -0.37
N GLU A 187 35.26 -40.22 -1.23
CA GLU A 187 35.19 -41.69 -1.07
C GLU A 187 33.92 -42.46 -1.48
N ARG A 188 34.20 -43.52 -2.28
CA ARG A 188 33.45 -44.78 -2.51
C ARG A 188 32.28 -44.72 -3.50
N GLY A 189 32.25 -45.49 -4.59
CA GLY A 189 33.15 -46.53 -5.06
C GLY A 189 32.69 -46.96 -6.44
N ALA A 190 33.63 -47.09 -7.36
CA ALA A 190 33.42 -47.69 -8.67
C ALA A 190 33.18 -49.20 -8.49
N ALA A 191 31.97 -49.68 -8.77
CA ALA A 191 31.73 -51.10 -9.00
C ALA A 191 31.81 -51.35 -10.52
N LEU A 192 33.04 -51.49 -11.02
CA LEU A 192 33.31 -52.14 -12.30
C LEU A 192 33.26 -53.65 -12.06
N GLY A 193 32.30 -54.32 -12.70
CA GLY A 193 32.36 -55.76 -12.87
C GLY A 193 33.41 -56.13 -13.91
N TYR A 194 34.34 -57.01 -13.54
CA TYR A 194 35.03 -57.90 -14.48
C TYR A 194 35.51 -59.16 -13.75
N ALA A 195 35.34 -60.30 -14.44
CA ALA A 195 35.49 -61.67 -13.95
C ALA A 195 36.95 -62.13 -13.85
N ALA A 196 37.22 -63.10 -12.96
CA ALA A 196 38.25 -64.13 -13.13
C ALA A 196 38.07 -65.28 -12.12
N HIS A 197 38.01 -66.50 -12.67
CA HIS A 197 38.08 -67.86 -12.09
C HIS A 197 36.91 -68.41 -11.26
#